data_AF-A0A942Z7H5-F1
#
_entry.id   AF-A0A942Z7H5-F1
#
_cell.length_a   1.000
_cell.length_b   1.000
_cell.length_c   1.000
_cell.angle_alpha   90.00
_cell.angle_beta   90.00
_cell.angle_gamma   90.00
#
_symmetry.space_group_name_H-M   'P 1'
#
loop_
_entity.id
_entity.type
_entity.pdbx_description
1 polymer ?
#
loop_
_entity_poly.entity_id
_entity_poly.type
_entity_poly.pdbx_seq_one_letter_code
_entity_poly.pdbx_strand_id
1 'polypeptide(L)'
;MNWKRPWGVTLIGYFYIFSVLILMITLITNSTESTDLAIRFGLPNISENAVKVLVILIYLTMIYGYLKLKKWGYWILMTNSFYLLLRNIIIFQEDSPQLSYSSMIVSIIFYSTIIIYTLIKREYFYVKYIRS
;
A
#
# COMPACT_ATOMS: atom_id res chain seq x y z
N MET A 1 16.15 24.95 -9.65
CA MET A 1 15.89 23.53 -9.29
C MET A 1 14.58 23.12 -9.95
N ASN A 2 14.62 22.27 -10.98
CA ASN A 2 13.40 21.82 -11.64
C ASN A 2 12.58 21.01 -10.63
N TRP A 3 11.44 21.53 -10.18
CA TRP A 3 10.49 20.87 -9.27
C TRP A 3 9.74 19.73 -9.98
N LYS A 4 10.47 18.89 -10.71
CA LYS A 4 9.93 17.66 -11.29
C LYS A 4 9.76 16.66 -10.15
N ARG A 5 8.59 16.05 -10.10
CA ARG A 5 8.26 14.99 -9.17
C ARG A 5 9.35 13.89 -9.23
N PRO A 6 9.85 13.39 -8.09
CA PRO A 6 10.85 12.32 -8.10
C PRO A 6 10.29 11.07 -8.80
N TRP A 7 11.10 10.44 -9.63
CA TRP A 7 10.67 9.30 -10.45
C TRP A 7 10.15 8.14 -9.59
N GLY A 8 10.78 7.86 -8.46
CA GLY A 8 10.33 6.78 -7.56
C GLY A 8 8.98 7.06 -6.89
N VAL A 9 8.62 8.32 -6.64
CA VAL A 9 7.27 8.67 -6.16
C VAL A 9 6.24 8.33 -7.24
N THR A 10 6.56 8.58 -8.51
CA THR A 10 5.70 8.20 -9.66
C THR A 10 5.58 6.69 -9.79
N LEU A 11 6.70 5.97 -9.71
CA LEU A 11 6.76 4.52 -9.79
C LEU A 11 5.93 3.86 -8.68
N ILE A 12 6.15 4.22 -7.41
CA ILE A 12 5.36 3.72 -6.27
C ILE A 12 3.87 4.00 -6.49
N GLY A 13 3.54 5.22 -6.92
CA GLY A 13 2.17 5.59 -7.24
C GLY A 13 1.51 4.71 -8.30
N TYR A 14 2.23 4.37 -9.37
CA TYR A 14 1.73 3.47 -10.41
C TYR A 14 1.59 2.02 -9.94
N PHE A 15 2.49 1.53 -9.09
CA PHE A 15 2.32 0.22 -8.44
C PHE A 15 1.00 0.15 -7.65
N TYR A 16 0.67 1.20 -6.89
CA TYR A 16 -0.61 1.24 -6.18
C TYR A 16 -1.82 1.41 -7.11
N ILE A 17 -1.71 2.18 -8.20
CA ILE A 17 -2.77 2.26 -9.22
C ILE A 17 -3.04 0.88 -9.83
N PHE A 18 -1.97 0.18 -10.23
CA PHE A 18 -2.07 -1.17 -10.77
C PHE A 18 -2.71 -2.14 -9.77
N SER A 19 -2.34 -2.03 -8.49
CA SER A 19 -2.95 -2.82 -7.41
C SER A 19 -4.45 -2.56 -7.29
N VAL A 20 -4.89 -1.30 -7.35
CA VAL A 20 -6.32 -0.93 -7.33
C VAL A 20 -7.05 -1.51 -8.54
N LEU A 21 -6.45 -1.47 -9.73
CA LEU A 21 -7.05 -2.03 -10.95
C LEU A 21 -7.26 -3.55 -10.81
N ILE A 22 -6.27 -4.28 -10.29
CA ILE A 22 -6.42 -5.71 -10.00
C ILE A 22 -7.54 -5.98 -9.00
N LEU A 23 -7.60 -5.18 -7.91
CA LEU A 23 -8.66 -5.30 -6.91
C LEU A 23 -10.05 -5.02 -7.49
N MET A 24 -10.17 -4.05 -8.39
CA MET A 24 -11.43 -3.77 -9.08
C MET A 24 -11.83 -4.93 -10.01
N ILE A 25 -10.89 -5.47 -10.80
CA ILE A 25 -11.16 -6.60 -11.68
C ILE A 25 -11.64 -7.80 -10.88
N THR A 26 -10.91 -8.17 -9.83
CA THR A 26 -11.26 -9.31 -8.94
C THR A 26 -12.55 -9.10 -8.16
N LEU A 27 -12.96 -7.84 -7.91
CA LEU A 27 -14.25 -7.52 -7.31
C LEU A 27 -15.40 -7.71 -8.32
N ILE A 28 -15.21 -7.29 -9.58
CA ILE A 28 -16.24 -7.38 -10.63
C ILE A 28 -16.44 -8.83 -11.08
N THR A 29 -15.36 -9.60 -11.21
CA THR A 29 -15.42 -11.01 -11.64
C THR A 29 -15.93 -11.94 -10.55
N ASN A 30 -16.14 -11.46 -9.32
CA ASN A 30 -16.39 -12.28 -8.12
C ASN A 30 -15.41 -13.47 -8.03
N SER A 31 -14.18 -13.30 -8.51
CA SER A 31 -13.19 -14.35 -8.43
C SER A 31 -12.88 -14.60 -6.96
N THR A 32 -13.33 -15.74 -6.45
CA THR A 32 -12.98 -16.29 -5.13
C THR A 32 -11.58 -16.91 -5.15
N GLU A 33 -10.84 -16.80 -6.26
CA GLU A 33 -9.42 -17.09 -6.26
C GLU A 33 -8.80 -16.26 -5.13
N SER A 34 -8.26 -17.00 -4.18
CA SER A 34 -7.81 -16.63 -2.85
C SER A 34 -6.86 -15.43 -2.88
N THR A 35 -7.40 -14.23 -3.08
CA THR A 35 -6.67 -13.00 -2.79
C THR A 35 -6.37 -12.93 -1.29
N ASP A 36 -7.13 -13.69 -0.50
CA ASP A 36 -6.99 -13.89 0.93
C ASP A 36 -6.80 -12.55 1.65
N LEU A 37 -7.46 -11.52 1.10
CA LEU A 37 -7.23 -10.13 1.49
C LEU A 37 -7.74 -9.92 2.91
N ALA A 38 -8.84 -10.57 3.26
CA ALA A 38 -9.36 -10.60 4.62
C ALA A 38 -8.30 -11.11 5.62
N ILE A 39 -7.60 -12.20 5.30
CA ILE A 39 -6.52 -12.73 6.16
C ILE A 39 -5.26 -11.87 6.06
N ARG A 40 -4.94 -11.29 4.91
CA ARG A 40 -3.82 -10.33 4.75
C ARG A 40 -4.07 -8.96 5.38
N PHE A 41 -5.31 -8.64 5.76
CA PHE A 41 -5.67 -7.43 6.50
C PHE A 41 -6.19 -7.74 7.91
N GLY A 42 -6.31 -9.02 8.29
CA GLY A 42 -6.57 -9.45 9.68
C GLY A 42 -7.99 -9.29 10.09
N LEU A 43 -8.84 -9.37 9.09
CA LEU A 43 -10.28 -9.28 9.17
C LEU A 43 -10.85 -10.60 8.63
N PRO A 44 -10.45 -11.79 9.14
CA PRO A 44 -10.90 -13.08 8.61
C PRO A 44 -12.42 -13.25 8.71
N ASN A 45 -13.07 -12.52 9.64
CA ASN A 45 -14.51 -12.58 9.87
C ASN A 45 -15.32 -11.62 8.99
N ILE A 46 -14.68 -10.81 8.14
CA ILE A 46 -15.33 -9.86 7.24
C ILE A 46 -15.36 -10.43 5.83
N SER A 47 -16.44 -10.20 5.09
CA SER A 47 -16.53 -10.63 3.70
C SER A 47 -15.39 -10.04 2.86
N GLU A 48 -14.77 -10.87 2.04
CA GLU A 48 -13.60 -10.47 1.25
C GLU A 48 -13.93 -9.31 0.31
N ASN A 49 -15.16 -9.26 -0.23
CA ASN A 49 -15.63 -8.17 -1.06
C ASN A 49 -15.74 -6.84 -0.29
N ALA A 50 -16.18 -6.86 0.97
CA ALA A 50 -16.20 -5.65 1.79
C ALA A 50 -14.78 -5.15 2.09
N VAL A 51 -13.85 -6.06 2.41
CA VAL A 51 -12.44 -5.72 2.61
C VAL A 51 -11.83 -5.15 1.31
N LYS A 52 -12.10 -5.76 0.15
CA LYS A 52 -11.66 -5.26 -1.17
C LYS A 52 -12.12 -3.83 -1.41
N VAL A 53 -13.41 -3.53 -1.19
CA VAL A 53 -13.96 -2.17 -1.36
C VAL A 53 -13.26 -1.17 -0.44
N LEU A 54 -13.07 -1.50 0.83
CA LEU A 54 -12.37 -0.63 1.78
C LEU A 54 -10.92 -0.37 1.35
N VAL A 55 -10.18 -1.41 0.96
CA VAL A 55 -8.79 -1.28 0.50
C VAL A 55 -8.70 -0.43 -0.76
N ILE A 56 -9.62 -0.62 -1.72
CA ILE A 56 -9.69 0.21 -2.94
C ILE A 56 -9.86 1.70 -2.58
N LEU A 57 -10.79 2.02 -1.67
CA LEU A 57 -11.04 3.40 -1.25
C LEU A 57 -9.82 4.04 -0.56
N ILE A 58 -9.17 3.29 0.33
CA ILE A 58 -7.96 3.74 1.02
C ILE A 58 -6.84 3.98 0.00
N TYR A 59 -6.63 3.04 -0.92
CA TYR A 59 -5.56 3.15 -1.91
C TYR A 59 -5.80 4.29 -2.90
N LEU A 60 -7.03 4.50 -3.39
CA LEU A 60 -7.35 5.65 -4.24
C LEU A 60 -7.05 6.97 -3.55
N THR A 61 -7.49 7.10 -2.29
CA THR A 61 -7.27 8.29 -1.46
C THR A 61 -5.79 8.53 -1.24
N MET A 62 -5.04 7.47 -0.92
CA MET A 62 -3.60 7.47 -0.72
C MET A 62 -2.84 7.86 -1.99
N ILE A 63 -3.14 7.22 -3.12
CA ILE A 63 -2.55 7.51 -4.43
C ILE A 63 -2.75 8.99 -4.75
N TYR A 64 -3.98 9.50 -4.68
CA TYR A 64 -4.25 10.89 -4.99
C TYR A 64 -3.42 11.87 -4.15
N GLY A 65 -3.35 11.65 -2.84
CA GLY A 65 -2.54 12.47 -1.94
C GLY A 65 -1.03 12.35 -2.23
N TYR A 66 -0.55 11.13 -2.44
CA TYR A 66 0.86 10.83 -2.67
C TYR A 66 1.37 11.35 -4.00
N LEU A 67 0.62 11.15 -5.10
CA LEU A 67 0.99 11.65 -6.43
C LEU A 67 1.05 13.19 -6.47
N LYS A 68 0.18 13.86 -5.69
CA LYS A 68 0.15 15.32 -5.57
C LYS A 68 1.17 15.89 -4.56
N LEU A 69 2.02 15.03 -3.99
CA LEU A 69 3.03 15.40 -2.98
C LEU A 69 2.41 16.11 -1.77
N LYS A 70 1.22 15.71 -1.34
CA LYS A 70 0.56 16.29 -0.16
C LYS A 70 1.02 15.60 1.12
N LYS A 71 1.19 16.37 2.19
CA LYS A 71 1.59 15.86 3.52
C LYS A 71 0.68 14.74 4.02
N TRP A 72 -0.65 14.86 3.87
CA TRP A 72 -1.57 13.82 4.29
C TRP A 72 -1.44 12.54 3.46
N GLY A 73 -1.17 12.63 2.15
CA GLY A 73 -0.90 11.45 1.31
C GLY A 73 0.38 10.72 1.70
N TYR A 74 1.41 11.45 2.12
CA TYR A 74 2.63 10.88 2.73
C TYR A 74 2.29 10.08 4.00
N TRP A 75 1.52 10.66 4.92
CA TRP A 75 1.17 9.99 6.18
C TRP A 75 0.33 8.74 5.93
N ILE A 76 -0.68 8.81 5.06
CA ILE A 76 -1.49 7.64 4.72
C ILE A 76 -0.62 6.51 4.15
N LEU A 77 0.30 6.81 3.22
CA LEU A 77 1.20 5.80 2.66
C LEU A 77 2.12 5.20 3.73
N MET A 78 2.71 6.03 4.58
CA MET A 78 3.60 5.58 5.65
C MET A 78 2.88 4.68 6.65
N THR A 79 1.72 5.10 7.14
CA THR A 79 0.92 4.32 8.10
C THR A 79 0.47 2.99 7.49
N ASN A 80 -0.02 2.98 6.25
CA ASN A 80 -0.41 1.74 5.57
C ASN A 80 0.79 0.81 5.36
N SER A 81 1.92 1.33 4.88
CA SER A 81 3.11 0.52 4.62
C SER A 81 3.69 -0.06 5.92
N PHE A 82 3.68 0.72 7.01
CA PHE A 82 4.18 0.26 8.30
C PHE A 82 3.25 -0.80 8.92
N TYR A 83 1.94 -0.58 8.85
CA TYR A 83 0.94 -1.56 9.28
C TYR A 83 1.11 -2.89 8.55
N LEU A 84 1.21 -2.85 7.21
CA LEU A 84 1.38 -4.05 6.39
C LEU A 84 2.74 -4.73 6.66
N LEU A 85 3.81 -3.96 6.88
CA LEU A 85 5.12 -4.51 7.25
C LEU A 85 5.05 -5.27 8.58
N LEU A 86 4.54 -4.64 9.64
CA LEU A 86 4.41 -5.25 10.96
C LEU A 86 3.57 -6.52 10.90
N ARG A 87 2.44 -6.47 10.19
CA ARG A 87 1.60 -7.63 9.98
C ARG A 87 2.37 -8.79 9.35
N ASN A 88 3.08 -8.54 8.25
CA ASN A 88 3.81 -9.61 7.56
C ASN A 88 4.91 -10.21 8.44
N ILE A 89 5.52 -9.41 9.33
CA ILE A 89 6.50 -9.91 10.30
C ILE A 89 5.83 -10.82 11.34
N ILE A 90 4.66 -10.42 11.87
CA ILE A 90 3.91 -11.22 12.84
C ILE A 90 3.51 -12.57 12.23
N ILE A 91 2.91 -12.56 11.03
CA ILE A 91 2.50 -13.79 10.36
C ILE A 91 3.72 -14.70 10.07
N PHE A 92 4.86 -14.11 9.71
CA PHE A 92 6.10 -14.86 9.51
C PHE A 92 6.60 -15.57 10.78
N GLN A 93 6.33 -15.00 11.96
CA GLN A 93 6.70 -15.61 13.25
C GLN A 93 5.71 -16.68 13.72
N GLU A 94 4.45 -16.57 13.32
CA GLU A 94 3.38 -17.50 13.73
C GLU A 94 3.41 -18.84 12.96
N ASP A 95 4.36 -19.05 12.04
CA ASP A 95 4.52 -20.27 11.22
C ASP A 95 3.18 -20.73 10.59
N SER A 96 2.34 -19.76 10.24
CA SER A 96 0.96 -20.00 9.82
C SER A 96 0.92 -20.55 8.39
N PRO A 97 0.23 -21.69 8.14
CA PRO A 97 0.14 -22.29 6.80
C PRO A 97 -0.70 -21.48 5.81
N GLN A 98 -1.24 -20.33 6.22
CA GLN A 98 -2.19 -19.51 5.47
C GLN A 98 -1.54 -18.76 4.30
N LEU A 99 -0.24 -18.47 4.36
CA LEU A 99 0.49 -17.82 3.26
C LEU A 99 1.81 -18.53 2.96
N SER A 100 2.20 -18.57 1.69
CA SER A 100 3.52 -19.06 1.30
C SER A 100 4.62 -18.14 1.85
N TYR A 101 5.65 -18.71 2.50
CA TYR A 101 6.83 -17.97 3.00
C TYR A 101 7.46 -17.07 1.94
N SER A 102 7.48 -17.50 0.68
CA SER A 102 8.01 -16.70 -0.43
C SER A 102 7.25 -15.39 -0.63
N SER A 103 5.92 -15.40 -0.45
CA SER A 103 5.08 -14.22 -0.59
C SER A 103 5.27 -13.23 0.57
N MET A 104 5.57 -13.73 1.77
CA MET A 104 5.82 -12.90 2.96
C MET A 104 7.14 -12.15 2.85
N ILE A 105 8.24 -12.84 2.50
CA ILE A 105 9.57 -12.22 2.35
C ILE A 105 9.53 -11.11 1.30
N VAL A 106 8.89 -11.37 0.15
CA VAL A 106 8.71 -10.37 -0.92
C VAL A 106 7.93 -9.15 -0.41
N SER A 107 6.87 -9.38 0.38
CA SER A 107 6.06 -8.29 0.95
C SER A 107 6.87 -7.44 1.94
N ILE A 108 7.66 -8.07 2.82
CA ILE A 108 8.52 -7.37 3.79
C ILE A 108 9.54 -6.48 3.08
N ILE A 109 10.23 -7.01 2.06
CA ILE A 109 11.20 -6.25 1.25
C ILE A 109 10.53 -5.09 0.53
N PHE A 110 9.36 -5.33 -0.05
CA PHE A 110 8.60 -4.33 -0.79
C PHE A 110 8.18 -3.14 0.11
N TYR A 111 7.51 -3.41 1.24
CA TYR A 111 7.06 -2.35 2.15
C TYR A 111 8.24 -1.63 2.81
N SER A 112 9.32 -2.33 3.16
CA SER A 112 10.54 -1.71 3.68
C SER A 112 11.17 -0.75 2.67
N THR A 113 11.23 -1.14 1.40
CA THR A 113 11.75 -0.30 0.32
C THR A 113 10.91 0.96 0.13
N ILE A 114 9.57 0.83 0.16
CA ILE A 114 8.66 1.97 0.05
C ILE A 114 8.87 2.95 1.21
N ILE A 115 8.98 2.44 2.44
CA ILE A 115 9.19 3.26 3.64
C ILE A 115 10.51 4.02 3.55
N ILE A 116 11.62 3.32 3.28
CA ILE A 116 12.96 3.92 3.18
C ILE A 116 12.99 4.99 2.08
N TYR A 117 12.48 4.68 0.89
CA TYR A 117 12.46 5.63 -0.21
C TYR A 117 11.62 6.87 0.10
N THR A 118 10.43 6.65 0.66
CA THR A 118 9.50 7.73 1.01
C THR A 118 10.06 8.62 2.12
N LEU A 119 10.81 8.06 3.07
CA LEU A 119 11.55 8.83 4.09
C LEU A 119 12.67 9.67 3.49
N ILE A 120 13.49 9.12 2.59
CA ILE A 120 14.57 9.85 1.91
C ILE A 120 14.00 11.05 1.12
N LYS A 121 12.83 10.87 0.50
CA LYS A 121 12.17 11.92 -0.29
C LYS A 121 11.15 12.73 0.49
N ARG A 122 11.15 12.67 1.83
CA ARG A 122 10.18 13.36 2.69
C ARG A 122 10.05 14.85 2.37
N GLU A 123 11.15 15.54 2.08
CA GLU A 123 11.17 16.99 1.85
C GLU A 123 10.22 17.43 0.74
N TYR A 124 10.06 16.62 -0.31
CA TYR A 124 9.15 16.92 -1.42
C TYR A 124 7.68 17.01 -1.00
N PHE A 125 7.30 16.34 0.09
CA PHE A 125 5.93 16.35 0.63
C PHE A 125 5.65 17.50 1.60
N TYR A 126 6.71 18.13 2.13
CA TYR A 126 6.61 19.21 3.12
C TYR A 126 6.91 20.59 2.52
N VAL A 127 7.74 20.66 1.48
CA VAL A 127 8.15 21.93 0.87
C VAL A 127 7.00 22.65 0.15
N LYS A 128 6.02 21.92 -0.41
CA LYS A 128 4.85 22.54 -1.05
C LYS A 128 3.94 23.28 -0.07
N TYR A 129 4.00 22.94 1.23
CA TYR A 129 3.19 23.56 2.28
C TYR A 129 3.75 24.90 2.76
N ILE A 130 5.05 25.15 2.58
CA ILE A 130 5.70 26.41 3.00
C ILE A 130 5.36 27.57 2.04
N ARG A 131 4.74 27.29 0.89
CA ARG A 131 4.42 28.27 -0.17
C ARG A 131 2.93 28.38 -0.51
N SER A 132 2.01 27.81 0.29
CA SER A 132 0.57 28.04 0.15
C SER A 132 0.03 28.73 1.39
#